data_AF-A0A9E5C492-F1
#
_entry.id   AF-A0A9E5C492-F1
#
_cell.length_a   1.000
_cell.length_b   1.000
_cell.length_c   1.000
_cell.angle_alpha   90.00
_cell.angle_beta   90.00
_cell.angle_gamma   90.00
#
_symmetry.space_group_name_H-M   'P 1'
#
loop_
_entity.id
_entity.type
_entity.pdbx_description
1 polymer ?
#
loop_
_entity_poly.entity_id
_entity_poly.type
_entity_poly.pdbx_seq_one_letter_code
_entity_poly.pdbx_strand_id
1 'polypeptide(L)'
;QPGEVFAEQAVAGGAADFGISFQEQITLARAEAVPLVSIAAIIQNNTSGFASRVAGSPGEWEGLRYGSFGSPFEEPTLRELMGCSGSSFDALEIVNTGFSDPLALLEQGQIDLAWIFYGWQGIQAELQGIELEVVMMEDWFDCIPDYYTPVIFAAEATLEDRPEIVRAFLIAVSRGYRFAIGEPASAAAILLDAVPELDRQLVQESQEWLSPRYQADATRWGEQDLEVWSTYSQWMAEHDIIAQPIQAERAFTNEYLP
;
A
#
# COMPACT_ATOMS: atom_id res chain seq x y z
N GLN A 1 -11.36 14.31 0.29
CA GLN A 1 -10.55 14.43 1.51
C GLN A 1 -10.64 13.10 2.25
N PRO A 2 -9.52 12.55 2.76
CA PRO A 2 -9.58 11.41 3.67
C PRO A 2 -10.51 11.75 4.84
N GLY A 3 -11.41 10.82 5.20
CA GLY A 3 -12.33 11.02 6.32
C GLY A 3 -11.63 10.91 7.67
N GLU A 4 -12.25 11.44 8.72
CA GLU A 4 -11.77 11.29 10.11
C GLU A 4 -11.86 9.85 10.64
N VAL A 5 -12.49 8.94 9.89
CA VAL A 5 -12.68 7.52 10.23
C VAL A 5 -11.86 6.67 9.27
N PHE A 6 -11.00 5.81 9.82
CA PHE A 6 -10.26 4.81 9.05
C PHE A 6 -11.24 3.89 8.28
N ALA A 7 -10.92 3.57 7.03
CA ALA A 7 -11.84 2.83 6.15
C ALA A 7 -12.28 1.49 6.77
N GLU A 8 -11.37 0.83 7.48
CA GLU A 8 -11.56 -0.44 8.18
C GLU A 8 -12.63 -0.32 9.25
N GLN A 9 -12.64 0.77 10.02
CA GLN A 9 -13.64 1.01 11.05
C GLN A 9 -15.02 1.29 10.45
N ALA A 10 -15.07 2.05 9.35
CA ALA A 10 -16.32 2.33 8.64
C ALA A 10 -16.93 1.05 8.04
N VAL A 11 -16.12 0.19 7.44
CA VAL A 11 -16.57 -1.09 6.87
C VAL A 11 -16.92 -2.11 7.96
N ALA A 12 -16.08 -2.27 8.98
CA ALA A 12 -16.35 -3.18 10.10
C ALA A 12 -17.61 -2.78 10.88
N GLY A 13 -17.87 -1.47 11.00
CA GLY A 13 -19.08 -0.92 11.63
C GLY A 13 -20.33 -0.91 10.73
N GLY A 14 -20.21 -1.31 9.45
CA GLY A 14 -21.32 -1.34 8.49
C GLY A 14 -21.76 0.03 7.97
N ALA A 15 -20.96 1.08 8.18
CA ALA A 15 -21.21 2.42 7.63
C ALA A 15 -20.83 2.51 6.13
N ALA A 16 -19.97 1.62 5.66
CA ALA A 16 -19.61 1.46 4.25
C ALA A 16 -19.57 -0.03 3.87
N ASP A 17 -19.86 -0.33 2.60
CA ASP A 17 -19.89 -1.72 2.10
C ASP A 17 -18.49 -2.22 1.71
N PHE A 18 -17.69 -1.31 1.16
CA PHE A 18 -16.36 -1.58 0.62
C PHE A 18 -15.40 -0.47 1.08
N GLY A 19 -14.12 -0.80 1.19
CA GLY A 19 -13.05 0.15 1.47
C GLY A 19 -11.80 -0.15 0.66
N ILE A 20 -10.89 0.82 0.64
CA ILE A 20 -9.50 0.64 0.20
C ILE A 20 -8.65 0.62 1.46
N SER A 21 -7.77 -0.38 1.55
CA SER A 21 -6.83 -0.57 2.65
C SER A 21 -5.55 -1.21 2.08
N PHE A 22 -4.80 -1.88 2.92
CA PHE A 22 -3.53 -2.50 2.61
C PHE A 22 -3.47 -3.90 3.23
N GLN A 23 -2.75 -4.85 2.63
CA GLN A 23 -2.70 -6.23 3.12
C GLN A 23 -2.25 -6.32 4.59
N GLU A 24 -1.28 -5.52 5.00
CA GLU A 24 -0.77 -5.44 6.37
C GLU A 24 -1.85 -5.01 7.37
N GLN A 25 -2.69 -4.06 6.98
CA GLN A 25 -3.78 -3.56 7.82
C GLN A 25 -4.93 -4.57 7.91
N ILE A 26 -5.26 -5.25 6.81
CA ILE A 26 -6.25 -6.35 6.83
C ILE A 26 -5.74 -7.54 7.66
N THR A 27 -4.44 -7.87 7.55
CA THR A 27 -3.84 -8.95 8.33
C THR A 27 -3.87 -8.63 9.83
N LEU A 28 -3.50 -7.40 10.22
CA LEU A 28 -3.61 -6.93 11.61
C LEU A 28 -5.05 -6.99 12.11
N ALA A 29 -6.01 -6.46 11.35
CA ALA A 29 -7.42 -6.46 11.73
C ALA A 29 -7.93 -7.90 11.99
N ARG A 30 -7.53 -8.86 11.16
CA ARG A 30 -7.89 -10.28 11.36
C ARG A 30 -7.21 -10.93 12.55
N ALA A 31 -5.95 -10.57 12.82
CA ALA A 31 -5.25 -11.02 14.04
C ALA A 31 -5.97 -10.52 15.30
N GLU A 32 -6.62 -9.35 15.23
CA GLU A 32 -7.47 -8.77 16.27
C GLU A 32 -8.95 -9.24 16.21
N ALA A 33 -9.23 -10.29 15.42
CA ALA A 33 -10.56 -10.87 15.23
C ALA A 33 -11.63 -9.94 14.63
N VAL A 34 -11.19 -8.90 13.89
CA VAL A 34 -12.09 -8.08 13.05
C VAL A 34 -12.30 -8.80 11.71
N PRO A 35 -13.56 -9.13 11.33
CA PRO A 35 -13.85 -10.00 10.18
C PRO A 35 -13.83 -9.23 8.85
N LEU A 36 -12.68 -8.67 8.49
CA LEU A 36 -12.43 -8.03 7.19
C LEU A 36 -11.81 -9.02 6.22
N VAL A 37 -12.15 -8.89 4.93
CA VAL A 37 -11.71 -9.77 3.85
C VAL A 37 -11.31 -8.92 2.64
N SER A 38 -10.10 -9.13 2.13
CA SER A 38 -9.67 -8.55 0.87
C SER A 38 -10.37 -9.23 -0.31
N ILE A 39 -10.93 -8.44 -1.23
CA ILE A 39 -11.70 -8.92 -2.38
C ILE A 39 -11.04 -8.60 -3.72
N ALA A 40 -9.98 -7.76 -3.74
CA ALA A 40 -9.14 -7.53 -4.92
C ALA A 40 -7.80 -6.86 -4.53
N ALA A 41 -6.69 -7.30 -5.12
CA ALA A 41 -5.43 -6.54 -5.11
C ALA A 41 -5.45 -5.46 -6.21
N ILE A 42 -5.25 -4.20 -5.83
CA ILE A 42 -5.28 -3.08 -6.80
C ILE A 42 -4.00 -3.08 -7.64
N ILE A 43 -2.85 -3.27 -6.97
CA ILE A 43 -1.51 -3.38 -7.55
C ILE A 43 -0.96 -4.74 -7.14
N GLN A 44 -0.35 -5.48 -8.08
CA GLN A 44 0.04 -6.87 -7.84
C GLN A 44 1.33 -7.05 -7.05
N ASN A 45 2.30 -6.15 -7.23
CA ASN A 45 3.55 -6.16 -6.47
C ASN A 45 3.68 -4.85 -5.69
N ASN A 46 4.30 -4.88 -4.53
CA ASN A 46 4.47 -3.69 -3.70
C ASN A 46 5.28 -2.60 -4.43
N THR A 47 4.65 -1.44 -4.64
CA THR A 47 5.23 -0.28 -5.33
C THR A 47 5.66 0.84 -4.38
N SER A 48 5.64 0.56 -3.09
CA SER A 48 6.14 1.48 -2.07
C SER A 48 7.67 1.41 -1.95
N GLY A 49 8.23 2.45 -1.34
CA GLY A 49 9.66 2.53 -1.09
C GLY A 49 9.99 3.59 -0.05
N PHE A 50 11.22 3.54 0.43
CA PHE A 50 11.76 4.50 1.40
C PHE A 50 12.57 5.57 0.67
N ALA A 51 12.04 6.79 0.65
CA ALA A 51 12.64 7.93 -0.01
C ALA A 51 13.49 8.76 0.96
N SER A 52 14.69 9.14 0.51
CA SER A 52 15.60 10.02 1.23
C SER A 52 16.24 11.01 0.27
N ARG A 53 16.69 12.15 0.81
CA ARG A 53 17.52 13.13 0.09
C ARG A 53 19.03 12.89 0.26
N VAL A 54 19.42 11.98 1.15
CA VAL A 54 20.80 11.84 1.62
C VAL A 54 21.32 10.41 1.68
N ALA A 55 20.46 9.40 1.49
CA ALA A 55 20.81 7.99 1.59
C ALA A 55 20.11 7.15 0.51
N GLY A 56 20.87 6.30 -0.19
CA GLY A 56 20.37 5.43 -1.27
C GLY A 56 20.33 3.95 -0.92
N SER A 57 20.63 3.59 0.32
CA SER A 57 20.52 2.21 0.80
C SER A 57 20.14 2.14 2.27
N PRO A 58 19.52 1.04 2.75
CA PRO A 58 19.17 0.91 4.17
C PRO A 58 20.39 0.92 5.10
N GLY A 59 21.58 0.57 4.59
CA GLY A 59 22.83 0.64 5.35
C GLY A 59 23.29 2.05 5.72
N GLU A 60 22.70 3.07 5.11
CA GLU A 60 23.04 4.49 5.33
C GLU A 60 22.04 5.20 6.25
N TRP A 61 21.07 4.47 6.82
CA TRP A 61 19.98 5.07 7.61
C TRP A 61 20.32 5.31 9.09
N GLU A 62 21.49 4.87 9.57
CA GLU A 62 21.93 5.15 10.94
C GLU A 62 22.08 6.66 11.19
N GLY A 63 21.44 7.15 12.25
CA GLY A 63 21.46 8.56 12.61
C GLY A 63 20.51 9.45 11.80
N LEU A 64 19.76 8.88 10.85
CA LEU A 64 18.73 9.60 10.11
C LEU A 64 17.42 9.70 10.91
N ARG A 65 16.54 10.61 10.49
CA ARG A 65 15.18 10.74 11.03
C ARG A 65 14.15 10.17 10.05
N TYR A 66 13.46 9.11 10.46
CA TYR A 66 12.32 8.57 9.74
C TYR A 66 11.01 9.25 10.16
N GLY A 67 10.23 9.73 9.19
CA GLY A 67 8.90 10.31 9.44
C GLY A 67 7.83 9.22 9.56
N SER A 68 7.38 8.96 10.79
CA SER A 68 6.38 7.93 11.10
C SER A 68 4.95 8.46 11.10
N PHE A 69 4.04 7.67 10.55
CA PHE A 69 2.59 7.89 10.62
C PHE A 69 1.90 7.09 11.74
N GLY A 70 2.67 6.47 12.63
CA GLY A 70 2.21 5.81 13.85
C GLY A 70 1.68 4.39 13.67
N SER A 71 2.05 3.74 12.57
CA SER A 71 1.62 2.38 12.26
C SER A 71 2.56 1.33 12.91
N PRO A 72 2.02 0.21 13.42
CA PRO A 72 2.84 -0.83 14.04
C PRO A 72 3.73 -1.60 13.05
N PHE A 73 3.56 -1.41 11.74
CA PHE A 73 4.37 -2.09 10.71
C PHE A 73 5.66 -1.33 10.39
N GLU A 74 5.76 -0.04 10.73
CA GLU A 74 6.85 0.83 10.28
C GLU A 74 8.21 0.42 10.86
N GLU A 75 8.32 0.36 12.19
CA GLU A 75 9.59 0.00 12.83
C GLU A 75 10.07 -1.42 12.49
N PRO A 76 9.21 -2.46 12.50
CA PRO A 76 9.62 -3.80 12.10
C PRO A 76 10.11 -3.89 10.66
N THR A 77 9.44 -3.20 9.72
CA THR A 77 9.86 -3.13 8.30
C THR A 77 11.23 -2.46 8.17
N LEU A 78 11.40 -1.29 8.79
CA LEU A 78 12.69 -0.57 8.81
C LEU A 78 13.80 -1.41 9.43
N ARG A 79 13.51 -2.08 10.55
CA ARG A 79 14.46 -2.94 11.26
C ARG A 79 14.94 -4.10 10.40
N GLU A 80 14.04 -4.75 9.67
CA GLU A 80 14.40 -5.85 8.78
C GLU A 80 15.22 -5.37 7.58
N LEU A 81 14.84 -4.27 6.93
CA LEU A 81 15.63 -3.70 5.83
C LEU A 81 17.04 -3.29 6.25
N MET A 82 17.16 -2.58 7.37
CA MET A 82 18.46 -2.17 7.92
C MET A 82 19.29 -3.40 8.31
N GLY A 83 18.67 -4.38 8.98
CA GLY A 83 19.32 -5.63 9.39
C GLY A 83 19.86 -6.42 8.20
N CYS A 84 19.08 -6.54 7.12
CA CYS A 84 19.52 -7.16 5.88
C CYS A 84 20.69 -6.43 5.21
N SER A 85 20.81 -5.12 5.42
CA SER A 85 21.96 -4.32 4.97
C SER A 85 23.15 -4.37 5.93
N GLY A 86 23.04 -5.08 7.05
CA GLY A 86 24.07 -5.13 8.10
C GLY A 86 24.11 -3.90 9.01
N SER A 87 23.08 -3.06 8.98
CA SER A 87 22.96 -1.83 9.77
C SER A 87 22.01 -1.99 10.96
N SER A 88 22.20 -1.18 12.00
CA SER A 88 21.42 -1.21 13.23
C SER A 88 20.27 -0.20 13.21
N PHE A 89 19.05 -0.70 13.41
CA PHE A 89 17.86 0.13 13.62
C PHE A 89 17.95 1.05 14.85
N ASP A 90 18.73 0.69 15.87
CA ASP A 90 18.79 1.45 17.14
C ASP A 90 19.31 2.89 16.97
N ALA A 91 20.01 3.16 15.85
CA ALA A 91 20.52 4.48 15.52
C ALA A 91 19.56 5.31 14.65
N LEU A 92 18.45 4.73 14.16
CA LEU A 92 17.44 5.47 13.40
C LEU A 92 16.49 6.20 14.35
N GLU A 93 16.32 7.51 14.18
CA GLU A 93 15.38 8.32 14.96
C GLU A 93 13.98 8.26 14.35
N ILE A 94 12.97 7.86 15.14
CA ILE A 94 11.57 7.86 14.71
C ILE A 94 10.91 9.19 15.09
N VAL A 95 10.51 9.97 14.09
CA VAL A 95 9.83 11.26 14.25
C VAL A 95 8.37 11.08 13.88
N ASN A 96 7.45 11.27 14.84
CA ASN A 96 6.02 11.20 14.55
C ASN A 96 5.56 12.43 13.75
N THR A 97 5.16 12.19 12.50
CA THR A 97 4.71 13.21 11.55
C THR A 97 3.20 13.13 11.25
N GLY A 98 2.52 12.08 11.73
CA GLY A 98 1.11 11.82 11.44
C GLY A 98 0.85 11.77 9.93
N PHE A 99 -0.18 12.48 9.46
CA PHE A 99 -0.55 12.55 8.04
C PHE A 99 0.01 13.77 7.30
N SER A 100 1.10 14.35 7.81
CA SER A 100 1.79 15.45 7.13
C SER A 100 2.37 14.97 5.80
N ASP A 101 2.49 15.86 4.81
CA ASP A 101 3.05 15.51 3.51
C ASP A 101 4.54 15.12 3.62
N PRO A 102 4.92 13.85 3.36
CA PRO A 102 6.29 13.37 3.53
C PRO A 102 7.26 14.10 2.61
N LEU A 103 6.85 14.47 1.39
CA LEU A 103 7.73 15.15 0.44
C LEU A 103 8.10 16.56 0.94
N ALA A 104 7.11 17.29 1.47
CA ALA A 104 7.34 18.61 2.07
C ALA A 104 8.24 18.53 3.31
N LEU A 105 8.10 17.48 4.14
CA LEU A 105 8.94 17.27 5.32
C LEU A 105 10.39 16.94 4.96
N LEU A 106 10.60 16.10 3.94
CA LEU A 106 11.92 15.80 3.38
C LEU A 106 12.56 17.07 2.80
N GLU A 107 11.81 17.86 2.02
CA GLU A 107 12.31 19.10 1.42
C GLU A 107 12.71 20.15 2.46
N GLN A 108 11.95 20.26 3.54
CA GLN A 108 12.23 21.19 4.65
C GLN A 108 13.29 20.68 5.62
N GLY A 109 13.81 19.46 5.43
CA GLY A 109 14.79 18.83 6.31
C GLY A 109 14.24 18.54 7.71
N GLN A 110 12.92 18.36 7.84
CA GLN A 110 12.29 17.98 9.11
C GLN A 110 12.45 16.48 9.39
N ILE A 111 12.56 15.69 8.33
CA ILE A 111 12.91 14.26 8.33
C ILE A 111 13.94 14.01 7.22
N ASP A 112 14.62 12.88 7.28
CA ASP A 112 15.64 12.46 6.31
C ASP A 112 15.20 11.25 5.49
N LEU A 113 14.20 10.49 5.98
CA LEU A 113 13.66 9.28 5.37
C LEU A 113 12.12 9.26 5.50
N ALA A 114 11.41 8.86 4.45
CA ALA A 114 9.96 8.68 4.48
C ALA A 114 9.53 7.46 3.65
N TRP A 115 8.50 6.76 4.11
CA TRP A 115 7.87 5.69 3.33
C TRP A 115 6.81 6.29 2.39
N ILE A 116 6.95 6.04 1.10
CA ILE A 116 6.10 6.60 0.05
C ILE A 116 5.58 5.53 -0.92
N PHE A 117 4.58 5.88 -1.74
CA PHE A 117 4.33 5.18 -3.00
C PHE A 117 5.10 5.88 -4.11
N TYR A 118 5.99 5.16 -4.81
CA TYR A 118 6.80 5.77 -5.87
C TYR A 118 5.92 6.36 -6.99
N GLY A 119 4.88 5.63 -7.38
CA GLY A 119 3.90 6.06 -8.37
C GLY A 119 3.12 7.33 -8.01
N TRP A 120 3.29 7.89 -6.81
CA TRP A 120 2.73 9.19 -6.43
C TRP A 120 3.81 10.16 -5.98
N GLN A 121 4.38 10.01 -4.78
CA GLN A 121 5.36 10.98 -4.26
C GLN A 121 6.70 10.92 -4.99
N GLY A 122 7.10 9.74 -5.50
CA GLY A 122 8.34 9.61 -6.29
C GLY A 122 8.26 10.42 -7.58
N ILE A 123 7.20 10.22 -8.35
CA ILE A 123 6.93 10.99 -9.58
C ILE A 123 6.72 12.48 -9.27
N GLN A 124 6.01 12.82 -8.18
CA GLN A 124 5.84 14.21 -7.75
C GLN A 124 7.19 14.89 -7.48
N ALA A 125 8.13 14.20 -6.84
CA ALA A 125 9.46 14.72 -6.57
C ALA A 125 10.25 14.98 -7.86
N GLU A 126 10.21 14.04 -8.82
CA GLU A 126 10.83 14.20 -10.13
C GLU A 126 10.31 15.44 -10.87
N LEU A 127 8.99 15.63 -10.88
CA LEU A 127 8.34 16.79 -11.49
C LEU A 127 8.71 18.12 -10.84
N GLN A 128 8.97 18.10 -9.53
CA GLN A 128 9.37 19.28 -8.76
C GLN A 128 10.89 19.49 -8.75
N GLY A 129 11.68 18.60 -9.36
CA GLY A 129 13.14 18.65 -9.32
C GLY A 129 13.70 18.40 -7.92
N ILE A 130 12.96 17.70 -7.07
CA ILE A 130 13.42 17.26 -5.75
C ILE A 130 14.15 15.93 -5.95
N GLU A 131 15.48 15.98 -5.85
CA GLU A 131 16.31 14.78 -5.93
C GLU A 131 16.05 13.89 -4.71
N LEU A 132 15.55 12.67 -4.98
CA LEU A 132 15.34 11.61 -4.01
C LEU A 132 16.09 10.36 -4.45
N GLU A 133 16.75 9.72 -3.50
CA GLU A 133 17.14 8.33 -3.58
C GLU A 133 16.01 7.49 -2.98
N VAL A 134 15.52 6.50 -3.72
CA VAL A 134 14.39 5.67 -3.28
C VAL A 134 14.82 4.22 -3.21
N VAL A 135 14.77 3.65 -2.01
CA VAL A 135 14.92 2.21 -1.79
C VAL A 135 13.56 1.56 -2.01
N MET A 136 13.37 0.94 -3.17
CA MET A 136 12.11 0.27 -3.52
C MET A 136 11.96 -1.04 -2.75
N MET A 137 10.75 -1.33 -2.27
CA MET A 137 10.46 -2.61 -1.60
C MET A 137 10.70 -3.81 -2.52
N GLU A 138 10.43 -3.67 -3.81
CA GLU A 138 10.61 -4.74 -4.82
C GLU A 138 12.06 -5.23 -4.94
N ASP A 139 13.04 -4.40 -4.58
CA ASP A 139 14.46 -4.78 -4.58
C ASP A 139 14.87 -5.58 -3.33
N TRP A 140 13.97 -5.73 -2.35
CA TRP A 140 14.24 -6.32 -1.03
C TRP A 140 13.31 -7.49 -0.67
N PHE A 141 12.67 -8.12 -1.66
CA PHE A 141 11.76 -9.25 -1.40
C PHE A 141 12.41 -10.52 -0.83
N ASP A 142 13.74 -10.63 -0.94
CA ASP A 142 14.51 -11.68 -0.25
C ASP A 142 14.55 -11.48 1.29
N CYS A 143 14.23 -10.27 1.77
CA CYS A 143 14.22 -9.89 3.18
C CYS A 143 12.81 -9.69 3.74
N ILE A 144 11.97 -8.96 3.01
CA ILE A 144 10.59 -8.70 3.38
C ILE A 144 9.71 -9.25 2.27
N PRO A 145 8.90 -10.30 2.51
CA PRO A 145 8.05 -10.88 1.48
C PRO A 145 7.19 -9.82 0.81
N ASP A 146 6.94 -9.97 -0.50
CA ASP A 146 6.00 -9.11 -1.21
C ASP A 146 4.57 -9.24 -0.62
N TYR A 147 3.78 -8.18 -0.76
CA TYR A 147 2.40 -8.10 -0.29
C TYR A 147 1.59 -7.07 -1.09
N TYR A 148 0.28 -7.26 -1.10
CA TYR A 148 -0.65 -6.40 -1.84
C TYR A 148 -0.89 -5.09 -1.12
N THR A 149 -0.42 -3.99 -1.72
CA THR A 149 -0.67 -2.65 -1.22
C THR A 149 -0.89 -1.67 -2.39
N PRO A 150 -2.10 -1.10 -2.56
CA PRO A 150 -3.33 -1.29 -1.77
C PRO A 150 -4.23 -2.45 -2.23
N VAL A 151 -5.21 -2.79 -1.39
CA VAL A 151 -6.30 -3.75 -1.64
C VAL A 151 -7.68 -3.12 -1.50
N ILE A 152 -8.67 -3.72 -2.16
CA ILE A 152 -10.09 -3.47 -1.89
C ILE A 152 -10.57 -4.54 -0.92
N PHE A 153 -11.33 -4.15 0.10
CA PHE A 153 -11.85 -5.08 1.10
C PHE A 153 -13.32 -4.83 1.45
N ALA A 154 -13.93 -5.81 2.10
CA ALA A 154 -15.27 -5.77 2.67
C ALA A 154 -15.31 -6.52 4.02
N ALA A 155 -16.39 -6.37 4.78
CA ALA A 155 -16.64 -7.23 5.95
C ALA A 155 -17.22 -8.59 5.51
N GLU A 156 -16.93 -9.67 6.27
CA GLU A 156 -17.50 -11.02 6.02
C GLU A 156 -19.04 -10.95 5.88
N ALA A 157 -19.72 -10.15 6.72
CA ALA A 157 -21.17 -9.94 6.65
C ALA A 157 -21.65 -9.39 5.29
N THR A 158 -20.91 -8.48 4.65
CA THR A 158 -21.28 -7.96 3.32
C THR A 158 -21.18 -9.07 2.25
N LEU A 159 -20.19 -9.96 2.37
CA LEU A 159 -20.02 -11.10 1.47
C LEU A 159 -21.14 -12.13 1.60
N GLU A 160 -21.59 -12.37 2.83
CA GLU A 160 -22.67 -13.31 3.16
C GLU A 160 -24.05 -12.77 2.82
N ASP A 161 -24.34 -11.52 3.22
CA ASP A 161 -25.68 -10.95 3.12
C ASP A 161 -26.00 -10.39 1.72
N ARG A 162 -24.98 -9.95 0.97
CA ARG A 162 -25.14 -9.27 -0.33
C ARG A 162 -24.14 -9.73 -1.40
N PRO A 163 -23.95 -11.04 -1.62
CA PRO A 163 -22.95 -11.57 -2.55
C PRO A 163 -23.12 -11.07 -4.00
N GLU A 164 -24.35 -10.80 -4.43
CA GLU A 164 -24.66 -10.24 -5.74
C GLU A 164 -24.17 -8.79 -5.90
N ILE A 165 -24.21 -7.99 -4.84
CA ILE A 165 -23.69 -6.63 -4.85
C ILE A 165 -22.16 -6.64 -4.94
N VAL A 166 -21.49 -7.51 -4.18
CA VAL A 166 -20.03 -7.68 -4.24
C VAL A 166 -19.58 -8.07 -5.65
N ARG A 167 -20.25 -9.04 -6.27
CA ARG A 167 -19.94 -9.49 -7.63
C ARG A 167 -20.19 -8.38 -8.66
N ALA A 168 -21.32 -7.69 -8.58
CA ALA A 168 -21.63 -6.58 -9.49
C ALA A 168 -20.61 -5.43 -9.36
N PHE A 169 -20.20 -5.12 -8.13
CA PHE A 169 -19.17 -4.14 -7.83
C PHE A 169 -17.83 -4.52 -8.45
N LEU A 170 -17.32 -5.73 -8.19
CA LEU A 170 -16.02 -6.16 -8.74
C LEU A 170 -16.03 -6.31 -10.27
N ILE A 171 -17.15 -6.67 -10.89
CA ILE A 171 -17.30 -6.63 -12.35
C ILE A 171 -17.09 -5.20 -12.88
N ALA A 172 -17.73 -4.21 -12.24
CA ALA A 172 -17.61 -2.81 -12.65
C ALA A 172 -16.20 -2.26 -12.41
N VAL A 173 -15.64 -2.50 -11.23
CA VAL A 173 -14.29 -2.04 -10.87
C VAL A 173 -13.22 -2.70 -11.75
N SER A 174 -13.31 -4.01 -11.99
CA SER A 174 -12.39 -4.73 -12.89
C SER A 174 -12.42 -4.17 -14.31
N ARG A 175 -13.60 -3.80 -14.84
CA ARG A 175 -13.69 -3.09 -16.13
C ARG A 175 -13.00 -1.73 -16.08
N GLY A 176 -13.14 -0.98 -14.99
CA GLY A 176 -12.46 0.29 -14.78
C GLY A 176 -10.94 0.16 -14.80
N TYR A 177 -10.37 -0.75 -14.02
CA TYR A 177 -8.92 -0.98 -14.00
C TYR A 177 -8.40 -1.55 -15.32
N ARG A 178 -9.13 -2.45 -15.98
CA ARG A 178 -8.76 -2.91 -17.33
C ARG A 178 -8.76 -1.78 -18.36
N PHE A 179 -9.68 -0.82 -18.25
CA PHE A 179 -9.64 0.39 -19.05
C PHE A 179 -8.43 1.26 -18.68
N ALA A 180 -8.14 1.43 -17.39
CA ALA A 180 -6.99 2.20 -16.90
C ALA A 180 -5.63 1.62 -17.33
N ILE A 181 -5.55 0.29 -17.44
CA ILE A 181 -4.42 -0.45 -18.02
C ILE A 181 -4.30 -0.16 -19.52
N GLY A 182 -5.39 -0.34 -20.28
CA GLY A 182 -5.37 -0.22 -21.75
C GLY A 182 -5.30 1.22 -22.29
N GLU A 183 -5.82 2.18 -21.54
CA GLU A 183 -6.03 3.58 -21.97
C GLU A 183 -5.56 4.57 -20.88
N PRO A 184 -4.28 4.55 -20.46
CA PRO A 184 -3.78 5.30 -19.30
C PRO A 184 -4.05 6.80 -19.40
N ALA A 185 -3.80 7.42 -20.56
CA ALA A 185 -4.04 8.85 -20.76
C ALA A 185 -5.53 9.22 -20.60
N SER A 186 -6.45 8.37 -21.07
CA SER A 186 -7.89 8.60 -20.94
C SER A 186 -8.37 8.38 -19.52
N ALA A 187 -7.82 7.38 -18.81
CA ALA A 187 -8.12 7.15 -17.40
C ALA A 187 -7.64 8.31 -16.52
N ALA A 188 -6.43 8.84 -16.76
CA ALA A 188 -5.90 10.03 -16.11
C ALA A 188 -6.83 11.25 -16.33
N ALA A 189 -7.33 11.44 -17.55
CA ALA A 189 -8.27 12.52 -17.85
C ALA A 189 -9.58 12.39 -17.05
N ILE A 190 -10.13 11.18 -16.91
CA ILE A 190 -11.34 10.94 -16.11
C ILE A 190 -11.10 11.31 -14.64
N LEU A 191 -9.95 10.95 -14.07
CA LEU A 191 -9.61 11.33 -12.70
C LEU A 191 -9.51 12.86 -12.55
N LEU A 192 -8.83 13.53 -13.48
CA LEU A 192 -8.67 14.99 -13.47
C LEU A 192 -9.99 15.75 -13.68
N ASP A 193 -10.94 15.17 -14.41
CA ASP A 193 -12.28 15.76 -14.57
C ASP A 193 -13.09 15.64 -13.26
N ALA A 194 -12.90 14.55 -12.51
CA ALA A 194 -13.56 14.32 -11.23
C ALA A 194 -12.91 15.09 -10.06
N VAL A 195 -11.60 15.30 -10.11
CA VAL A 195 -10.78 15.91 -9.05
C VAL A 195 -9.85 16.97 -9.67
N PRO A 196 -10.39 18.13 -10.10
CA PRO A 196 -9.68 19.13 -10.88
C PRO A 196 -8.56 19.85 -10.12
N GLU A 197 -8.47 19.69 -8.80
CA GLU A 197 -7.40 20.22 -7.97
C GLU A 197 -6.09 19.43 -8.04
N LEU A 198 -6.10 18.22 -8.61
CA LEU A 198 -4.88 17.43 -8.78
C LEU A 198 -3.96 18.05 -9.83
N ASP A 199 -2.65 17.89 -9.62
CA ASP A 199 -1.68 18.26 -10.64
C ASP A 199 -1.85 17.38 -11.88
N ARG A 200 -2.08 18.02 -13.03
CA ARG A 200 -2.36 17.32 -14.29
C ARG A 200 -1.22 16.44 -14.75
N GLN A 201 0.02 16.92 -14.62
CA GLN A 201 1.19 16.21 -15.11
C GLN A 201 1.48 15.01 -14.20
N LEU A 202 1.39 15.20 -12.87
CA LEU A 202 1.51 14.13 -11.89
C LEU A 202 0.53 12.99 -12.16
N VAL A 203 -0.75 13.31 -12.36
CA VAL A 203 -1.77 12.26 -12.61
C VAL A 203 -1.50 11.51 -13.91
N GLN A 204 -1.04 12.20 -14.96
CA GLN A 204 -0.73 11.58 -16.25
C GLN A 204 0.47 10.63 -16.15
N GLU A 205 1.58 11.09 -15.57
CA GLU A 205 2.80 10.29 -15.42
C GLU A 205 2.61 9.15 -14.41
N SER A 206 1.90 9.39 -13.31
CA SER A 206 1.49 8.36 -12.34
C SER A 206 0.68 7.26 -12.99
N GLN A 207 -0.34 7.61 -13.79
CA GLN A 207 -1.20 6.63 -14.43
C GLN A 207 -0.48 5.85 -15.54
N GLU A 208 0.44 6.49 -16.28
CA GLU A 208 1.31 5.80 -17.24
C GLU A 208 2.23 4.80 -16.53
N TRP A 209 2.79 5.18 -15.38
CA TRP A 209 3.65 4.30 -14.58
C TRP A 209 2.89 3.14 -13.93
N LEU A 210 1.67 3.39 -13.40
CA LEU A 210 0.84 2.38 -12.74
C LEU A 210 0.15 1.42 -13.72
N SER A 211 -0.15 1.85 -14.96
CA SER A 211 -0.85 1.04 -15.97
C SER A 211 -0.29 -0.39 -16.10
N PRO A 212 1.02 -0.62 -16.31
CA PRO A 212 1.56 -1.98 -16.40
C PRO A 212 1.59 -2.74 -15.06
N ARG A 213 1.40 -2.06 -13.93
CA ARG A 213 1.55 -2.61 -12.56
C ARG A 213 0.24 -3.04 -11.91
N TYR A 214 -0.91 -2.54 -12.38
CA TYR A 214 -2.20 -2.92 -11.82
C TYR A 214 -2.50 -4.42 -11.92
N GLN A 215 -2.32 -5.02 -13.11
CA GLN A 215 -2.47 -6.47 -13.30
C GLN A 215 -1.12 -7.20 -13.31
N ALA A 216 -0.02 -6.55 -13.69
CA ALA A 216 1.30 -7.16 -13.82
C ALA A 216 1.25 -8.54 -14.51
N ASP A 217 1.70 -9.59 -13.82
CA ASP A 217 1.78 -10.97 -14.25
C ASP A 217 0.57 -11.84 -13.83
N ALA A 218 -0.37 -11.28 -13.07
CA ALA A 218 -1.58 -11.99 -12.67
C ALA A 218 -2.50 -12.32 -13.86
N THR A 219 -3.25 -13.41 -13.73
CA THR A 219 -4.12 -13.90 -14.81
C THR A 219 -5.27 -12.93 -15.15
N ARG A 220 -5.72 -12.17 -14.14
CA ARG A 220 -6.72 -11.10 -14.24
C ARG A 220 -6.45 -10.06 -13.16
N TRP A 221 -6.83 -8.80 -13.43
CA TRP A 221 -6.76 -7.74 -12.42
C TRP A 221 -7.55 -8.12 -11.15
N GLY A 222 -6.99 -7.80 -9.98
CA GLY A 222 -7.59 -8.06 -8.69
C GLY A 222 -7.26 -9.42 -8.09
N GLU A 223 -6.73 -10.36 -8.87
CA GLU A 223 -6.40 -11.70 -8.39
C GLU A 223 -5.36 -11.65 -7.26
N GLN A 224 -5.55 -12.52 -6.26
CA GLN A 224 -4.69 -12.63 -5.08
C GLN A 224 -4.24 -14.07 -4.89
N ASP A 225 -2.99 -14.27 -4.46
CA ASP A 225 -2.44 -15.59 -4.16
C ASP A 225 -2.49 -15.88 -2.64
N LEU A 226 -2.82 -17.12 -2.30
CA LEU A 226 -2.75 -17.61 -0.91
C LEU A 226 -1.33 -17.53 -0.36
N GLU A 227 -0.32 -17.79 -1.20
CA GLU A 227 1.08 -17.78 -0.80
C GLU A 227 1.48 -16.38 -0.31
N VAL A 228 1.11 -15.32 -1.03
CA VAL A 228 1.39 -13.92 -0.65
C VAL A 228 0.79 -13.58 0.73
N TRP A 229 -0.48 -13.94 0.98
CA TRP A 229 -1.12 -13.72 2.27
C TRP A 229 -0.50 -14.53 3.40
N SER A 230 -0.21 -15.81 3.14
CA SER A 230 0.33 -16.72 4.16
C SER A 230 1.76 -16.37 4.55
N THR A 231 2.63 -16.08 3.57
CA THR A 231 4.04 -15.73 3.79
C THR A 231 4.17 -14.40 4.52
N TYR A 232 3.40 -13.38 4.10
CA TYR A 232 3.44 -12.10 4.79
C TYR A 232 2.86 -12.17 6.20
N SER A 233 1.79 -12.93 6.42
CA SER A 233 1.27 -13.15 7.77
C SER A 233 2.28 -13.88 8.68
N GLN A 234 3.04 -14.83 8.13
CA GLN A 234 4.09 -15.52 8.85
C GLN A 234 5.19 -14.53 9.25
N TRP A 235 5.65 -13.71 8.30
CA TRP A 235 6.62 -12.66 8.53
C TRP A 235 6.14 -11.66 9.61
N MET A 236 4.89 -11.18 9.53
CA MET A 236 4.32 -10.30 10.56
C MET A 236 4.36 -10.93 11.97
N ALA A 237 4.18 -12.24 12.08
CA ALA A 237 4.25 -12.94 13.38
C ALA A 237 5.69 -13.13 13.87
N GLU A 238 6.63 -13.42 12.97
CA GLU A 238 8.07 -13.55 13.28
C GLU A 238 8.69 -12.24 13.75
N HIS A 239 8.12 -11.11 13.32
CA HIS A 239 8.54 -9.76 13.68
C HIS A 239 7.68 -9.12 14.78
N ASP A 240 6.92 -9.92 15.54
CA ASP A 240 6.09 -9.49 16.68
C ASP A 240 5.04 -8.40 16.35
N ILE A 241 4.67 -8.25 15.07
CA ILE A 241 3.61 -7.32 14.62
C ILE A 241 2.24 -7.88 15.00
N ILE A 242 2.09 -9.21 14.87
CA ILE A 242 0.90 -9.95 15.30
C ILE A 242 1.33 -11.13 16.18
N ALA A 243 0.48 -11.56 17.11
CA ALA A 243 0.84 -12.61 18.07
C ALA A 243 1.05 -13.99 17.45
N GLN A 244 0.41 -14.28 16.31
CA GLN A 244 0.52 -15.51 15.56
C GLN A 244 0.00 -15.30 14.13
N PRO A 245 0.42 -16.14 13.16
CA PRO A 245 -0.10 -16.06 11.80
C PRO A 245 -1.63 -16.20 11.75
N ILE A 246 -2.27 -15.47 10.84
CA ILE A 246 -3.71 -15.58 10.58
C ILE A 246 -4.03 -16.78 9.68
N GLN A 247 -5.30 -17.16 9.60
CA GLN A 247 -5.79 -18.08 8.58
C GLN A 247 -5.90 -17.34 7.24
N ALA A 248 -4.87 -17.46 6.41
CA ALA A 248 -4.75 -16.72 5.14
C ALA A 248 -5.93 -16.99 4.18
N GLU A 249 -6.47 -18.21 4.16
CA GLU A 249 -7.64 -18.59 3.34
C GLU A 249 -8.91 -17.82 3.69
N ARG A 250 -8.96 -17.21 4.88
CA ARG A 250 -10.06 -16.34 5.30
C ARG A 250 -9.75 -14.86 5.14
N ALA A 251 -8.51 -14.50 4.82
CA ALA A 251 -8.06 -13.12 4.73
C ALA A 251 -8.43 -12.46 3.40
N PHE A 252 -8.63 -13.27 2.37
CA PHE A 252 -9.00 -12.81 1.05
C PHE A 252 -9.93 -13.79 0.34
N THR A 253 -10.54 -13.34 -0.76
CA THR A 253 -11.27 -14.22 -1.69
C THR A 253 -11.22 -13.69 -3.12
N ASN A 254 -11.09 -14.61 -4.08
CA ASN A 254 -11.18 -14.32 -5.52
C ASN A 254 -12.54 -14.72 -6.13
N GLU A 255 -13.49 -15.19 -5.32
CA GLU A 255 -14.76 -15.77 -5.78
C GLU A 255 -15.65 -14.77 -6.54
N TYR A 256 -15.54 -13.49 -6.18
CA TYR A 256 -16.38 -12.42 -6.71
C TYR A 256 -15.76 -11.72 -7.93
N LEU A 257 -14.50 -11.99 -8.25
CA LEU A 257 -13.83 -11.45 -9.44
C LEU A 257 -14.39 -12.08 -10.74
N PRO A 258 -14.50 -11.32 -11.84
CA PRO A 258 -15.03 -11.80 -13.12
C PRO A 258 -14.09 -12.72 -13.91
#